data_AF-A0A7X1TUT1-F1
#
_entry.id   AF-A0A7X1TUT1-F1
#
_cell.length_a   1.000
_cell.length_b   1.000
_cell.length_c   1.000
_cell.angle_alpha   90.00
_cell.angle_beta   90.00
_cell.angle_gamma   90.00
#
_symmetry.space_group_name_H-M   'P 1'
#
loop_
_entity.id
_entity.type
_entity.pdbx_description
1 polymer ?
#
loop_
_entity_poly.entity_id
_entity_poly.type
_entity_poly.pdbx_seq_one_letter_code
_entity_poly.pdbx_strand_id
1 'polypeptide(L)'
;MIEGSCAQREIAEESKPPMEYAKQRCNRSAEIATYLPLVKKIAGRLRARLTANVHRNELIQAGMIGLNDALTRFEERTGSTFECYAARRIEGAMLDSLRSDDALSRQARSSVREIGAAVKRLEHRLGRAPRAKEVANELGWPWIDFMPAWSKPVLVANGRRMTSSRTPKIHRTMGACEKTKI
;
A
#
# COMPACT_ATOMS: atom_id res chain seq x y z
N MET A 1 9.64 66.99 -0.79
CA MET A 1 10.42 66.46 -1.92
C MET A 1 11.21 65.27 -1.38
N ILE A 2 11.02 64.01 -1.75
CA ILE A 2 10.40 63.39 -2.94
C ILE A 2 9.81 62.04 -2.48
N GLU A 3 8.65 61.70 -3.05
CA GLU A 3 7.89 60.46 -2.84
C GLU A 3 8.72 59.23 -3.27
N GLY A 4 8.84 58.26 -2.36
CA GLY A 4 9.62 57.04 -2.57
C GLY A 4 8.74 55.85 -2.95
N SER A 5 8.76 55.51 -4.24
CA SER A 5 8.65 54.15 -4.80
C SER A 5 7.30 53.42 -4.65
N CYS A 6 6.30 53.91 -5.36
CA CYS A 6 5.32 53.05 -6.02
C CYS A 6 6.05 52.28 -7.15
N ALA A 7 6.46 51.05 -6.87
CA ALA A 7 6.85 50.09 -7.91
C ALA A 7 5.99 48.85 -7.72
N GLN A 8 4.75 48.97 -8.18
CA GLN A 8 3.89 47.84 -8.47
C GLN A 8 4.66 46.90 -9.40
N ARG A 9 5.10 45.75 -8.87
CA ARG A 9 5.53 44.63 -9.70
C ARG A 9 4.28 44.06 -10.34
N GLU A 10 4.00 44.51 -11.56
CA GLU A 10 3.08 43.82 -12.47
C GLU A 10 3.55 42.38 -12.63
N ILE A 11 2.75 41.47 -12.09
CA ILE A 11 2.82 40.05 -12.40
C ILE A 11 2.29 39.96 -13.83
N ALA A 12 3.19 39.78 -14.79
CA ALA A 12 2.85 39.46 -16.16
C ALA A 12 2.16 38.08 -16.20
N GLU A 13 0.85 38.08 -16.03
CA GLU A 13 -0.02 36.93 -16.22
C GLU A 13 -0.25 36.77 -17.73
N GLU A 14 0.71 36.13 -18.40
CA GLU A 14 0.61 35.77 -19.81
C GLU A 14 -0.41 34.64 -19.95
N SER A 15 -1.68 35.04 -20.04
CA SER A 15 -2.83 34.16 -20.24
C SER A 15 -2.80 33.55 -21.65
N LYS A 16 -2.18 32.36 -21.78
CA LYS A 16 -2.28 31.56 -23.00
C LYS A 16 -3.76 31.38 -23.41
N PRO A 17 -4.10 31.50 -24.71
CA PRO A 17 -5.48 31.50 -25.17
C PRO A 17 -6.19 30.15 -24.88
N PRO A 18 -7.51 30.14 -24.61
CA PRO A 18 -8.26 28.93 -24.25
C PRO A 18 -8.12 27.78 -25.26
N MET A 19 -7.89 28.10 -26.54
CA MET A 19 -7.82 27.15 -27.65
C MET A 19 -6.54 26.30 -27.63
N GLU A 20 -5.41 26.83 -27.16
CA GLU A 20 -4.13 26.10 -27.13
C GLU A 20 -4.11 25.02 -26.03
N TYR A 21 -4.70 25.33 -24.88
CA TYR A 21 -4.87 24.38 -23.78
C TYR A 21 -5.80 23.21 -24.15
N ALA A 22 -6.83 23.44 -24.96
CA ALA A 22 -7.71 22.37 -25.45
C ALA A 22 -6.97 21.41 -26.39
N LYS A 23 -6.13 21.95 -27.30
CA LYS A 23 -5.33 21.16 -28.24
C LYS A 23 -4.26 20.33 -27.53
N GLN A 24 -3.57 20.91 -26.55
CA GLN A 24 -2.59 20.22 -25.71
C GLN A 24 -3.23 19.04 -24.94
N ARG A 25 -4.44 19.24 -24.39
CA ARG A 25 -5.19 18.20 -23.67
C ARG A 25 -5.61 17.05 -24.60
N CYS A 26 -6.08 17.37 -25.81
CA CYS A 26 -6.46 16.37 -26.82
C CYS A 26 -5.27 15.48 -27.21
N ASN A 27 -4.13 16.09 -27.55
CA ASN A 27 -2.91 15.37 -27.92
C ASN A 27 -2.43 14.46 -26.79
N ARG A 28 -2.37 14.97 -25.56
CA ARG A 28 -1.98 14.18 -24.39
C ARG A 28 -2.94 13.01 -24.13
N SER A 29 -4.24 13.22 -24.31
CA SER A 29 -5.24 12.17 -24.12
C SER A 29 -5.08 11.05 -25.15
N ALA A 30 -4.77 11.40 -26.41
CA ALA A 30 -4.51 10.44 -27.48
C ALA A 30 -3.22 9.64 -27.25
N GLU A 31 -2.15 10.30 -26.79
CA GLU A 31 -0.89 9.63 -26.41
C GLU A 31 -1.10 8.64 -25.27
N ILE A 32 -1.81 9.05 -24.21
CA ILE A 32 -2.14 8.17 -23.09
C ILE A 32 -2.93 6.95 -23.57
N ALA A 33 -3.93 7.14 -24.46
CA ALA A 33 -4.72 6.04 -25.00
C ALA A 33 -3.86 5.04 -25.79
N THR A 34 -2.87 5.54 -26.52
CA THR A 34 -1.92 4.72 -27.31
C THR A 34 -1.10 3.79 -26.42
N TYR A 35 -0.63 4.28 -25.26
CA TYR A 35 0.22 3.51 -24.33
C TYR A 35 -0.56 2.77 -23.22
N LEU A 36 -1.89 2.90 -23.17
CA LEU A 36 -2.72 2.19 -22.20
C LEU A 36 -2.54 0.65 -22.21
N PRO A 37 -2.40 -0.02 -23.38
CA PRO A 37 -2.12 -1.46 -23.42
C PRO A 37 -0.80 -1.84 -22.74
N LEU A 38 0.23 -0.98 -22.84
CA LEU A 38 1.52 -1.18 -22.18
C LEU A 38 1.36 -1.17 -20.65
N VAL A 39 0.64 -0.19 -20.12
CA VAL A 39 0.32 -0.09 -18.68
C VAL A 39 -0.40 -1.36 -18.21
N LYS A 40 -1.44 -1.80 -18.94
CA LYS A 40 -2.20 -3.02 -18.61
C LYS A 40 -1.34 -4.28 -18.62
N LYS A 41 -0.38 -4.39 -19.55
CA LYS A 41 0.57 -5.51 -19.65
C LYS A 41 1.52 -5.54 -18.46
N ILE A 42 2.09 -4.40 -18.07
CA ILE A 42 2.98 -4.27 -16.92
C ILE A 42 2.22 -4.60 -15.62
N ALA A 43 1.03 -4.03 -15.43
CA ALA A 43 0.19 -4.31 -14.27
C ALA A 43 -0.13 -5.81 -14.13
N GLY A 44 -0.44 -6.49 -15.24
CA GLY A 44 -0.69 -7.93 -15.26
C GLY A 44 0.54 -8.75 -14.85
N ARG A 45 1.71 -8.42 -15.41
CA ARG A 45 2.98 -9.07 -15.06
C ARG A 45 3.34 -8.86 -13.59
N LEU A 46 3.16 -7.64 -13.09
CA LEU A 46 3.44 -7.30 -11.70
C LEU A 46 2.52 -8.09 -10.76
N ARG A 47 1.20 -8.07 -11.01
CA ARG A 47 0.23 -8.83 -10.20
C ARG A 47 0.54 -10.33 -10.15
N ALA A 48 1.03 -10.92 -11.24
CA ALA A 48 1.40 -12.33 -11.26
C ALA A 48 2.60 -12.68 -10.35
N ARG A 49 3.45 -11.70 -10.03
CA ARG A 49 4.62 -11.88 -9.14
C ARG A 49 4.30 -11.56 -7.67
N LEU A 50 3.21 -10.85 -7.39
CA LEU A 50 2.86 -10.44 -6.04
C LEU A 50 1.94 -11.44 -5.36
N THR A 51 2.22 -11.77 -4.11
CA THR A 51 1.35 -12.56 -3.21
C THR A 51 0.33 -11.71 -2.46
N ALA A 52 0.42 -10.38 -2.58
CA ALA A 52 -0.48 -9.43 -1.95
C ALA A 52 -1.84 -9.39 -2.67
N ASN A 53 -2.93 -9.18 -1.91
CA ASN A 53 -4.29 -9.04 -2.44
C ASN A 53 -4.51 -7.64 -3.06
N VAL A 54 -3.76 -7.35 -4.12
CA VAL A 54 -3.76 -6.05 -4.80
C VAL A 54 -4.74 -6.07 -5.96
N HIS A 55 -5.57 -5.04 -6.07
CA HIS A 55 -6.50 -4.94 -7.19
C HIS A 55 -5.78 -4.50 -8.47
N ARG A 56 -6.10 -5.16 -9.58
CA ARG A 56 -5.53 -4.80 -10.90
C ARG A 56 -5.80 -3.34 -11.27
N ASN A 57 -6.97 -2.81 -10.88
CA ASN A 57 -7.36 -1.44 -11.19
C ASN A 57 -6.53 -0.40 -10.42
N GLU A 58 -6.04 -0.73 -9.22
CA GLU A 58 -5.15 0.13 -8.45
C GLU A 58 -3.79 0.23 -9.13
N LEU A 59 -3.23 -0.91 -9.56
CA LEU A 59 -1.98 -0.94 -10.33
C LEU A 59 -2.10 -0.15 -11.63
N ILE A 60 -3.21 -0.30 -12.36
CA ILE A 60 -3.43 0.46 -13.60
C ILE A 60 -3.45 1.96 -13.31
N GLN A 61 -4.16 2.40 -12.26
CA GLN A 61 -4.22 3.82 -11.88
C GLN A 61 -2.84 4.37 -11.52
N ALA A 62 -2.08 3.67 -10.67
CA ALA A 62 -0.72 4.07 -10.33
C ALA A 62 0.19 4.10 -11.57
N GLY A 63 0.03 3.13 -12.47
CA GLY A 63 0.76 3.07 -13.73
C GLY A 63 0.44 4.22 -14.68
N MET A 64 -0.80 4.71 -14.71
CA MET A 64 -1.17 5.87 -15.52
C MET A 64 -0.49 7.16 -15.03
N ILE A 65 -0.32 7.31 -13.72
CA ILE A 65 0.44 8.44 -13.14
C ILE A 65 1.90 8.37 -13.63
N GLY A 66 2.53 7.19 -13.53
CA GLY A 66 3.90 6.97 -14.02
C GLY A 66 4.07 7.18 -15.52
N LEU A 67 3.05 6.84 -16.33
CA LEU A 67 3.03 7.10 -17.77
C LEU A 67 2.96 8.60 -18.07
N ASN A 68 2.12 9.35 -17.37
CA ASN A 68 2.02 10.80 -17.55
C ASN A 68 3.33 11.52 -17.18
N ASP A 69 4.00 11.06 -16.13
CA ASP A 69 5.34 11.52 -15.77
C ASP A 69 6.37 11.19 -16.87
N ALA A 70 6.29 10.00 -17.45
CA ALA A 70 7.18 9.59 -18.53
C ALA A 70 6.99 10.47 -19.77
N LEU A 71 5.74 10.72 -20.18
CA LEU A 71 5.42 11.62 -21.30
C LEU A 71 5.94 13.04 -21.07
N THR A 72 5.95 13.52 -19.82
CA THR A 72 6.39 14.89 -19.51
C THR A 72 7.92 15.03 -19.43
N ARG A 73 8.63 13.97 -19.04
CA ARG A 73 10.08 14.01 -18.75
C ARG A 73 10.96 13.27 -19.76
N PHE A 74 10.37 12.65 -20.77
CA PHE A 74 11.15 11.92 -21.76
C PHE A 74 11.90 12.89 -22.67
N GLU A 75 13.22 12.69 -22.77
CA GLU A 75 14.09 13.38 -23.70
C GLU A 75 14.75 12.34 -24.62
N GLU A 76 14.56 12.46 -25.94
CA GLU A 76 15.09 11.54 -26.95
C GLU A 76 16.63 11.42 -26.94
N ARG A 77 17.32 12.40 -26.32
CA ARG A 77 18.77 12.41 -26.16
C ARG A 77 19.34 11.24 -25.34
N THR A 78 18.50 10.51 -24.61
CA THR A 78 18.94 9.39 -23.76
C THR A 78 19.20 8.09 -24.53
N GLY A 79 18.98 8.03 -25.85
CA GLY A 79 19.33 6.87 -26.68
C GLY A 79 18.47 5.61 -26.44
N SER A 80 17.44 5.72 -25.59
CA SER A 80 16.47 4.66 -25.30
C SER A 80 15.12 4.97 -25.94
N THR A 81 14.42 3.96 -26.44
CA THR A 81 13.06 4.16 -26.96
C THR A 81 12.13 4.62 -25.84
N PHE A 82 11.10 5.39 -26.21
CA PHE A 82 10.11 5.88 -25.24
C PHE A 82 9.46 4.73 -24.48
N GLU A 83 9.14 3.61 -25.13
CA GLU A 83 8.52 2.47 -24.49
C GLU A 83 9.40 1.84 -23.40
N CYS A 84 10.72 1.79 -23.62
CA CYS A 84 11.66 1.25 -22.64
C CYS A 84 11.72 2.16 -21.40
N TYR A 85 11.83 3.47 -21.63
CA TYR A 85 11.84 4.48 -20.56
C TYR A 85 10.51 4.48 -19.78
N ALA A 86 9.39 4.54 -20.50
CA ALA A 86 8.05 4.55 -19.95
C ALA A 86 7.78 3.28 -19.14
N ALA A 87 8.17 2.10 -19.64
CA ALA A 87 8.01 0.85 -18.90
C ALA A 87 8.66 0.89 -17.51
N ARG A 88 9.89 1.44 -17.42
CA ARG A 88 10.60 1.56 -16.14
C ARG A 88 9.93 2.56 -15.19
N ARG A 89 9.40 3.67 -15.71
CA ARG A 89 8.69 4.69 -14.91
C ARG A 89 7.33 4.20 -14.43
N ILE A 90 6.58 3.53 -15.30
CA ILE A 90 5.27 2.92 -14.99
C ILE A 90 5.43 1.86 -13.90
N GLU A 91 6.40 0.94 -14.05
CA GLU A 91 6.65 -0.12 -13.06
C GLU A 91 7.08 0.47 -11.70
N GLY A 92 7.93 1.51 -11.71
CA GLY A 92 8.31 2.24 -10.51
C GLY A 92 7.09 2.84 -9.78
N ALA A 93 6.23 3.56 -10.49
CA ALA A 93 5.03 4.17 -9.90
C ALA A 93 4.08 3.14 -9.29
N MET A 94 3.90 1.98 -9.94
CA MET A 94 3.11 0.89 -9.38
C MET A 94 3.74 0.29 -8.11
N LEU A 95 5.06 0.10 -8.09
CA LEU A 95 5.76 -0.40 -6.90
C LEU A 95 5.71 0.61 -5.75
N ASP A 96 5.74 1.90 -6.04
CA ASP A 96 5.68 2.96 -5.03
C ASP A 96 4.28 3.10 -4.42
N SER A 97 3.21 2.90 -5.21
CA SER A 97 1.85 2.83 -4.64
C SER A 97 1.73 1.66 -3.67
N LEU A 98 2.27 0.49 -4.05
CA LEU A 98 2.29 -0.70 -3.19
C LEU A 98 3.10 -0.50 -1.90
N ARG A 99 4.20 0.26 -1.96
CA ARG A 99 4.98 0.60 -0.76
C ARG A 99 4.22 1.52 0.19
N SER A 100 3.45 2.44 -0.36
CA SER A 100 2.62 3.37 0.41
C SER A 100 1.49 2.63 1.12
N ASP A 101 0.91 1.61 0.46
CA ASP A 101 -0.15 0.78 1.01
C ASP A 101 0.38 -0.30 1.98
N ASP A 102 1.60 -0.82 1.80
CA ASP A 102 2.26 -1.81 2.66
C ASP A 102 2.92 -1.19 3.92
N ALA A 103 2.21 -0.25 4.52
CA ALA A 103 2.59 0.45 5.75
C ALA A 103 2.46 -0.43 7.00
N LEU A 104 2.96 -1.68 6.96
CA LEU A 104 3.31 -2.34 8.21
C LEU A 104 4.42 -1.54 8.87
N SER A 105 4.08 -0.85 9.96
CA SER A 105 5.05 -0.11 10.78
C SER A 105 6.22 -1.02 11.17
N ARG A 106 7.40 -0.42 11.40
CA ARG A 106 8.59 -1.17 11.86
C ARG A 106 8.26 -2.05 13.07
N GLN A 107 7.44 -1.53 13.98
CA GLN A 107 6.93 -2.27 15.14
C GLN A 107 6.09 -3.47 14.71
N ALA A 108 5.13 -3.30 13.80
CA ALA A 108 4.32 -4.39 13.29
C ALA A 108 5.16 -5.49 12.63
N ARG A 109 6.23 -5.14 11.90
CA ARG A 109 7.15 -6.13 11.32
C ARG A 109 7.96 -6.87 12.39
N SER A 110 8.39 -6.18 13.44
CA SER A 110 9.04 -6.82 14.60
C SER A 110 8.11 -7.83 15.25
N SER A 111 6.88 -7.40 15.56
CA SER A 111 5.85 -8.24 16.17
C SER A 111 5.57 -9.50 15.36
N VAL A 112 5.44 -9.38 14.04
CA VAL A 112 5.24 -10.52 13.13
C VAL A 112 6.40 -11.53 13.22
N ARG A 113 7.65 -11.04 13.23
CA ARG A 113 8.83 -11.91 13.34
C ARG A 113 8.89 -12.63 14.70
N GLU A 114 8.61 -11.91 15.78
CA GLU A 114 8.59 -12.45 17.14
C GLU A 114 7.52 -13.53 17.31
N ILE A 115 6.31 -13.27 16.81
CA ILE A 115 5.21 -14.24 16.78
C ILE A 115 5.61 -15.48 15.95
N GLY A 116 6.17 -15.29 14.76
CA GLY A 116 6.62 -16.41 13.92
C GLY A 116 7.71 -17.27 14.59
N ALA A 117 8.63 -16.64 15.32
CA ALA A 117 9.66 -17.35 16.08
C ALA A 117 9.07 -18.13 17.27
N ALA A 118 8.13 -17.54 18.01
CA ALA A 118 7.43 -18.21 19.11
C ALA A 118 6.60 -19.40 18.63
N VAL A 119 5.91 -19.27 17.49
CA VAL A 119 5.17 -20.38 16.87
C VAL A 119 6.12 -21.53 16.55
N LYS A 120 7.25 -21.29 15.88
CA LYS A 120 8.22 -22.35 15.55
C LYS A 120 8.77 -23.06 16.80
N ARG A 121 9.09 -22.31 17.86
CA ARG A 121 9.55 -22.89 19.15
C ARG A 121 8.49 -23.80 19.76
N LEU A 122 7.24 -23.34 19.78
CA LEU A 122 6.12 -24.10 20.32
C LEU A 122 5.77 -25.32 19.46
N GLU A 123 5.84 -25.22 18.13
CA GLU A 123 5.64 -26.36 17.24
C GLU A 123 6.68 -27.46 17.52
N HIS A 124 7.95 -27.08 17.68
CA HIS A 124 9.02 -28.02 18.02
C HIS A 124 8.80 -28.67 19.40
N ARG A 125 8.33 -27.90 20.39
CA ARG A 125 8.10 -28.41 21.75
C ARG A 125 6.84 -29.26 21.90
N LEU A 126 5.78 -28.92 21.17
CA LEU A 126 4.46 -29.55 21.30
C LEU A 126 4.19 -30.65 20.26
N GLY A 127 4.97 -30.70 19.17
CA GLY A 127 4.72 -31.61 18.05
C GLY A 127 3.41 -31.33 17.29
N ARG A 128 2.77 -30.18 17.55
CA ARG A 128 1.51 -29.74 16.94
C ARG A 128 1.51 -28.22 16.74
N ALA A 129 0.59 -27.73 15.92
CA ALA A 129 0.35 -26.29 15.80
C ALA A 129 -0.10 -25.69 17.15
N PRO A 130 0.55 -24.62 17.65
CA PRO A 130 0.18 -23.96 18.90
C PRO A 130 -1.11 -23.16 18.77
N ARG A 131 -1.84 -22.96 19.86
CA ARG A 131 -3.02 -22.09 19.89
C ARG A 131 -2.59 -20.64 20.09
N ALA A 132 -3.40 -19.70 19.61
CA ALA A 132 -3.17 -18.25 19.78
C ALA A 132 -2.84 -17.84 21.23
N LYS A 133 -3.56 -18.40 22.22
CA LYS A 133 -3.29 -18.16 23.65
C LYS A 133 -1.94 -18.70 24.13
N GLU A 134 -1.52 -19.86 23.62
CA GLU A 134 -0.23 -20.47 23.98
C GLU A 134 0.94 -19.60 23.46
N VAL A 135 0.78 -19.03 22.27
CA VAL A 135 1.76 -18.10 21.67
C VAL A 135 1.80 -16.77 22.43
N ALA A 136 0.64 -16.21 22.81
CA ALA A 136 0.59 -14.98 23.60
C ALA A 136 1.29 -15.13 24.96
N ASN A 137 1.08 -16.27 25.63
CA ASN A 137 1.73 -16.59 26.90
C ASN A 137 3.25 -16.77 26.76
N GLU A 138 3.71 -17.43 25.70
CA GLU A 138 5.15 -17.60 25.41
C GLU A 138 5.85 -16.25 25.17
N LEU A 139 5.15 -15.29 24.57
CA LEU A 139 5.66 -13.94 24.33
C LEU A 139 5.52 -13.02 25.54
N GLY A 140 4.73 -13.40 26.55
CA GLY A 140 4.40 -12.55 27.69
C GLY A 140 3.54 -11.33 27.33
N TRP A 141 2.81 -11.39 26.20
CA TRP A 141 2.01 -10.26 25.73
C TRP A 141 0.59 -10.33 26.27
N PRO A 142 0.01 -9.19 26.71
CA PRO A 142 -1.40 -9.17 27.06
C PRO A 142 -2.22 -9.46 25.80
N TRP A 143 -3.33 -10.21 25.98
CA TRP A 143 -4.17 -10.67 24.87
C TRP A 143 -4.66 -9.52 23.95
N ILE A 144 -4.93 -8.35 24.54
CA ILE A 144 -5.40 -7.16 23.84
C ILE A 144 -4.40 -6.64 22.80
N ASP A 145 -3.09 -6.71 23.10
CA ASP A 145 -2.03 -6.25 22.21
C ASP A 145 -1.63 -7.33 21.20
N PHE A 146 -1.77 -8.59 21.59
CA PHE A 146 -1.47 -9.74 20.74
C PHE A 146 -2.48 -9.94 19.61
N MET A 147 -3.77 -9.83 19.90
CA MET A 147 -4.85 -10.17 18.96
C MET A 147 -4.80 -9.35 17.64
N PRO A 148 -4.55 -8.02 17.65
CA PRO A 148 -4.39 -7.24 16.43
C PRO A 148 -3.17 -7.66 15.60
N ALA A 149 -2.07 -8.07 16.25
CA ALA A 149 -0.87 -8.53 15.56
C ALA A 149 -1.09 -9.91 14.92
N TRP A 150 -1.77 -10.82 15.63
CA TRP A 150 -2.10 -12.17 15.16
C TRP A 150 -3.05 -12.20 13.97
N SER A 151 -3.97 -11.24 13.88
CA SER A 151 -4.97 -11.13 12.79
C SER A 151 -4.37 -10.71 11.45
N LYS A 152 -3.11 -10.25 11.41
CA LYS A 152 -2.50 -9.71 10.18
C LYS A 152 -2.27 -10.80 9.13
N PRO A 153 -2.63 -10.56 7.86
CA PRO A 153 -2.57 -11.58 6.80
C PRO A 153 -1.15 -12.08 6.52
N VAL A 154 -0.12 -11.29 6.83
CA VAL A 154 1.29 -11.67 6.63
C VAL A 154 1.71 -12.87 7.48
N LEU A 155 1.09 -13.08 8.65
CA LEU A 155 1.31 -14.28 9.47
C LEU A 155 0.60 -15.50 8.89
N VAL A 156 -0.58 -15.29 8.30
CA VAL A 156 -1.39 -16.34 7.68
C VAL A 156 -0.74 -16.86 6.38
N ALA A 157 -0.07 -15.99 5.63
CA ALA A 157 0.59 -16.33 4.37
C ALA A 157 1.86 -17.19 4.53
N ASN A 158 2.52 -17.18 5.68
CA ASN A 158 3.71 -18.00 5.98
C ASN A 158 3.40 -19.50 6.24
N GLY A 159 2.31 -20.01 5.65
CA GLY A 159 2.28 -21.40 5.21
C GLY A 159 1.58 -22.41 6.11
N ARG A 160 0.53 -22.05 6.85
CA ARG A 160 -0.47 -23.02 7.33
C ARG A 160 -1.70 -22.27 7.86
N ARG A 161 -2.85 -22.43 7.19
CA ARG A 161 -4.14 -21.95 7.68
C ARG A 161 -4.39 -22.64 9.03
N MET A 162 -4.13 -21.95 10.14
CA MET A 162 -4.45 -22.47 11.46
C MET A 162 -5.97 -22.54 11.53
N THR A 163 -6.53 -23.72 11.31
CA THR A 163 -7.97 -23.92 11.25
C THR A 163 -8.57 -23.42 12.56
N SER A 164 -9.38 -22.37 12.47
CA SER A 164 -10.11 -21.77 13.58
C SER A 164 -11.29 -22.66 14.01
N SER A 165 -11.08 -23.98 14.15
CA SER A 165 -12.07 -24.82 14.79
C SER A 165 -11.93 -24.65 16.30
N ARG A 166 -12.85 -23.87 16.88
CA ARG A 166 -12.99 -23.45 18.29
C ARG A 166 -12.53 -22.02 18.55
N THR A 167 -13.20 -21.05 17.92
CA THR A 167 -13.46 -19.79 18.62
C THR A 167 -14.19 -20.13 19.93
N PRO A 168 -13.74 -19.63 21.10
CA PRO A 168 -14.53 -19.80 22.30
C PRO A 168 -15.82 -19.00 22.10
N LYS A 169 -16.97 -19.68 22.10
CA LYS A 169 -18.26 -19.00 22.23
C LYS A 169 -18.15 -18.11 23.46
N ILE A 170 -18.26 -16.80 23.28
CA ILE A 170 -18.34 -15.85 24.38
C ILE A 170 -19.72 -16.10 25.02
N HIS A 171 -19.75 -16.94 26.06
CA HIS A 171 -20.96 -17.12 26.86
C HIS A 171 -21.13 -15.83 27.65
N ARG A 172 -22.13 -15.03 27.27
CA ARG A 172 -22.55 -13.85 28.02
C ARG A 172 -23.35 -14.35 29.23
N THR A 173 -22.69 -14.66 30.34
CA THR A 173 -23.38 -14.85 31.62
C THR A 173 -23.74 -13.47 32.17
N MET A 174 -25.00 -13.10 32.00
CA MET A 174 -25.69 -12.14 32.87
C MET A 174 -25.80 -12.73 34.29
N GLY A 175 -25.73 -11.86 35.30
CA GLY A 175 -25.95 -12.17 36.72
C GLY A 175 -25.02 -11.32 37.58
N ALA A 176 -25.38 -10.09 37.95
CA ALA A 176 -26.34 -9.67 38.97
C ALA A 176 -25.72 -9.54 40.39
N CYS A 177 -25.99 -8.38 40.99
CA CYS A 177 -25.97 -8.05 42.42
C CYS A 177 -24.64 -8.17 43.18
N GLU A 178 -24.15 -7.01 43.66
CA GLU A 178 -24.03 -6.89 45.11
C GLU A 178 -24.45 -5.50 45.57
N LYS A 179 -25.42 -5.52 46.48
CA LYS A 179 -25.96 -4.38 47.21
C LYS A 179 -24.97 -4.06 48.31
N THR A 180 -24.60 -2.79 48.47
CA THR A 180 -24.25 -2.29 49.80
C THR A 180 -24.81 -0.89 49.94
N LYS A 181 -25.91 -0.81 50.69
CA LYS A 181 -26.46 0.39 51.29
C LYS A 181 -26.01 0.35 52.75
N ILE A 182 -25.23 1.34 53.17
CA ILE A 182 -25.37 2.17 54.38
C ILE A 182 -24.61 3.45 54.04
#